data_AF-A0A643C084-F1
#
_entry.id   AF-A0A643C084-F1
#
_cell.length_a   1.000
_cell.length_b   1.000
_cell.length_c   1.000
_cell.angle_alpha   90.00
_cell.angle_beta   90.00
_cell.angle_gamma   90.00
#
_symmetry.space_group_name_H-M   'P 1'
#
loop_
_entity.id
_entity.type
_entity.pdbx_description
1 polymer ?
#
loop_
_entity_poly.entity_id
_entity_poly.type
_entity_poly.pdbx_seq_one_letter_code
_entity_poly.pdbx_strand_id
1 'polypeptide(L)' 'MEAGGFTAQGIILSHAGQISAGHASVQDCHTAHPACKFTELQEELDRRSGKKLDDGPKSWKSADALWLI' A
#
# COMPACT_ATOMS: atom_id res chain seq x y z
N MET A 1 5.49 12.73 -18.80
CA MET A 1 4.46 13.22 -17.87
C MET A 1 4.32 12.13 -16.82
N GLU A 2 4.67 12.43 -15.58
CA GLU A 2 4.55 11.49 -14.46
C GLU A 2 3.26 11.82 -13.70
N ALA A 3 2.60 10.80 -13.15
CA ALA A 3 1.46 11.03 -12.26
C ALA A 3 1.99 11.64 -10.96
N GLY A 4 1.35 12.71 -10.46
CA GLY A 4 1.75 13.36 -9.21
C GLY A 4 1.45 12.55 -7.95
N GLY A 5 0.62 11.51 -8.06
CA GLY A 5 0.20 10.60 -7.00
C GLY A 5 -0.99 9.77 -7.48
N PHE A 6 -1.24 8.64 -6.83
CA PHE A 6 -2.40 7.78 -7.12
C PHE A 6 -2.81 7.04 -5.86
N THR A 7 -4.10 6.74 -5.74
CA THR A 7 -4.60 5.82 -4.71
C THR A 7 -4.62 4.41 -5.26
N ALA A 8 -4.13 3.43 -4.50
CA ALA A 8 -4.13 2.03 -4.91
C ALA A 8 -4.58 1.09 -3.79
N GLN A 9 -5.23 0.01 -4.20
CA GLN A 9 -5.51 -1.14 -3.35
C GLN A 9 -4.43 -2.20 -3.53
N GLY A 10 -3.90 -2.73 -2.44
CA GLY A 10 -2.83 -3.72 -2.47
C GLY A 10 -3.01 -4.81 -1.42
N ILE A 11 -2.23 -5.88 -1.54
CA ILE A 11 -2.06 -6.91 -0.53
C ILE A 11 -0.56 -7.08 -0.29
N ILE A 12 -0.12 -7.05 0.97
CA ILE A 12 1.29 -7.27 1.30
C ILE A 12 1.58 -8.76 1.29
N LEU A 13 2.60 -9.14 0.52
CA LEU A 13 3.04 -10.52 0.39
C LEU A 13 4.47 -10.67 0.91
N SER A 14 4.67 -11.63 1.82
CA SER A 14 6.00 -12.13 2.21
C SER A 14 7.00 -11.05 2.66
N HIS A 15 6.51 -9.97 3.28
CA HIS A 15 7.35 -8.92 3.83
C HIS A 15 7.60 -9.17 5.33
N ALA A 16 8.87 -9.32 5.72
CA ALA A 16 9.25 -9.62 7.11
C ALA A 16 9.08 -8.42 8.06
N GLY A 17 9.08 -7.20 7.53
CA GLY A 17 8.93 -5.97 8.31
C GLY A 17 7.51 -5.41 8.32
N GLN A 18 7.40 -4.19 8.85
CA GLN A 18 6.17 -3.40 8.81
C GLN A 18 6.33 -2.26 7.80
N ILE A 19 5.26 -1.97 7.06
CA ILE A 19 5.20 -0.84 6.15
C ILE A 19 4.48 0.30 6.86
N SER A 20 5.08 1.48 6.89
CA SER A 20 4.53 2.69 7.51
C SER A 20 4.48 3.83 6.49
N ALA A 21 3.72 4.88 6.80
CA ALA A 21 3.73 6.10 6.00
C ALA A 21 5.17 6.61 5.82
N GLY A 22 5.50 6.94 4.59
CA GLY A 22 6.84 7.35 4.16
C GLY A 22 7.73 6.21 3.67
N HIS A 23 7.28 4.96 3.70
CA HIS A 23 7.98 3.84 3.09
C HIS A 23 8.13 4.07 1.57
N ALA A 24 9.35 3.90 1.06
CA ALA A 24 9.66 4.03 -0.35
C ALA A 24 9.94 2.65 -0.95
N SER A 25 9.31 2.36 -2.08
CA SER A 25 9.46 1.12 -2.82
C SER A 25 9.52 1.40 -4.32
N VAL A 26 9.91 0.39 -5.11
CA VAL A 26 9.76 0.44 -6.56
C VAL A 26 8.41 -0.15 -6.90
N GLN A 27 7.66 0.54 -7.75
CA GLN A 27 6.39 0.05 -8.26
C GLN A 27 6.55 -0.32 -9.73
N ASP A 28 6.21 -1.56 -10.04
CA ASP A 28 6.22 -2.03 -11.42
C ASP A 28 4.85 -1.77 -12.04
N CYS A 29 4.82 -0.95 -13.10
CA CYS A 29 3.62 -0.55 -13.82
C CYS A 29 3.85 -0.75 -15.33
N HIS A 30 3.35 -1.86 -15.88
CA HIS A 30 3.59 -2.28 -17.26
C HIS A 30 5.09 -2.42 -17.59
N THR A 31 5.70 -1.44 -18.24
CA THR A 31 7.14 -1.40 -18.55
C THR A 31 7.90 -0.37 -17.71
N ALA A 32 7.18 0.43 -16.92
CA ALA A 32 7.76 1.45 -16.04
C ALA A 32 8.05 0.85 -14.66
N HIS A 33 9.17 1.25 -14.07
CA HIS A 33 9.62 0.80 -12.75
C HIS A 33 10.01 2.01 -11.87
N PRO A 34 9.10 2.99 -11.65
CA PRO A 34 9.38 4.17 -10.84
C PRO A 34 9.54 3.84 -9.35
N ALA A 35 10.35 4.66 -8.66
CA ALA A 35 10.35 4.69 -7.20
C ALA A 35 9.13 5.50 -6.71
N CYS A 36 8.33 4.89 -5.85
CA CYS A 36 7.15 5.49 -5.24
C CYS A 36 7.36 5.57 -3.72
N LYS A 37 6.71 6.55 -3.10
CA LYS A 37 6.68 6.70 -1.65
C LYS A 37 5.24 6.68 -1.20
N PHE A 38 4.92 5.80 -0.26
CA PHE A 38 3.60 5.76 0.35
C PHE A 38 3.47 6.98 1.26
N THR A 39 2.57 7.90 0.91
CA THR A 39 2.34 9.14 1.65
C THR A 39 1.38 8.92 2.81
N GLU A 40 0.33 8.14 2.58
CA GLU A 40 -0.74 7.90 3.56
C GLU A 40 -1.22 6.45 3.52
N LEU A 41 -1.44 5.88 4.71
CA LEU A 41 -2.07 4.56 4.88
C LEU A 41 -3.55 4.77 5.21
N GLN A 42 -4.44 4.59 4.24
CA GLN A 42 -5.84 5.02 4.40
C GLN A 42 -6.68 3.99 5.17
N GLU A 43 -6.66 2.74 4.74
CA GLU A 43 -7.56 1.72 5.30
C GLU A 43 -6.87 0.36 5.34
N GLU A 44 -7.17 -0.42 6.39
CA GLU A 44 -6.93 -1.86 6.42
C GLU A 44 -8.23 -2.58 6.06
N LEU A 45 -8.14 -3.61 5.21
CA LEU A 45 -9.27 -4.37 4.71
C LEU A 45 -9.08 -5.86 5.00
N ASP A 46 -10.20 -6.55 5.19
CA ASP A 46 -10.22 -8.00 5.16
C ASP A 46 -9.91 -8.49 3.75
N ARG A 47 -8.78 -9.19 3.60
CA ARG A 47 -8.29 -9.69 2.30
C ARG A 47 -9.25 -10.59 1.54
N ARG A 48 -10.26 -11.18 2.20
CA ARG A 48 -11.21 -12.12 1.58
C ARG A 48 -12.50 -11.43 1.13
N SER A 49 -13.01 -10.52 1.94
CA SER A 49 -14.30 -9.86 1.72
C SER A 49 -14.19 -8.42 1.23
N GLY A 50 -13.00 -7.80 1.34
CA GLY A 50 -12.77 -6.40 1.03
C GLY A 50 -13.42 -5.43 2.02
N LYS A 51 -13.96 -5.93 3.14
CA LYS A 51 -14.58 -5.09 4.17
C LYS A 51 -13.50 -4.35 4.96
N LYS A 52 -13.76 -3.09 5.27
CA LYS A 52 -12.88 -2.30 6.12
C LYS A 52 -12.78 -2.91 7.52
N LEU A 53 -11.54 -3.03 7.99
CA LEU A 53 -11.17 -3.44 9.33
C LEU A 53 -10.71 -2.25 10.17
N ASP A 54 -9.91 -1.34 9.60
CA ASP A 54 -9.38 -0.16 10.29
C ASP A 54 -9.32 1.07 9.37
N ASP A 55 -9.43 2.26 9.96
CA ASP A 55 -9.37 3.57 9.30
C ASP A 55 -8.11 4.31 9.79
N GLY A 56 -7.14 4.52 8.91
CA GLY A 56 -5.86 5.14 9.22
C GLY A 56 -4.90 4.28 10.06
N PRO A 57 -4.58 3.04 9.66
CA PRO A 57 -3.66 2.19 10.41
C PRO A 57 -2.24 2.79 10.44
N LYS A 58 -1.53 2.63 11.57
CA LYS A 58 -0.15 3.15 11.73
C LYS A 58 0.89 2.39 10.90
N SER A 59 0.62 1.11 10.64
CA SER A 59 1.53 0.23 9.91
C SER A 59 0.79 -1.00 9.38
N TRP A 60 1.26 -1.54 8.26
CA TRP A 60 0.78 -2.80 7.70
C TRP A 60 1.84 -3.91 7.75
N LYS A 61 1.37 -5.16 7.75
CA LYS A 61 2.16 -6.40 7.82
C LYS A 61 1.80 -7.34 6.67
N SER A 62 2.57 -8.42 6.55
CA SER A 62 2.28 -9.48 5.59
C SER A 62 0.85 -10.03 5.76
N ALA A 63 0.18 -10.24 4.63
CA ALA A 63 -1.21 -10.67 4.47
C ALA A 63 -2.30 -9.61 4.68
N ASP A 64 -1.94 -8.36 5.01
CA ASP A 64 -2.90 -7.27 5.11
C ASP A 64 -3.31 -6.80 3.70
N ALA A 65 -4.60 -6.55 3.51
CA ALA A 65 -5.14 -5.87 2.34
C ALA A 65 -5.43 -4.41 2.71
N LEU A 66 -5.22 -3.48 1.79
CA LEU A 66 -5.06 -2.08 2.16
C LEU A 66 -5.31 -1.11 1.02
N TRP A 67 -5.68 0.12 1.38
CA TRP A 67 -5.70 1.29 0.49
C TRP A 67 -4.59 2.27 0.88
N LEU A 68 -3.83 2.74 -0.10
CA LEU A 68 -2.68 3.62 0.08
C LEU A 68 -2.66 4.75 -0.96
N ILE A 69 -2.07 5.90 -0.59
CA ILE A 69 -1.75 7.02 -1.51
C ILE A 69 -0.25 7.16 -1.65
#